data_AF-A0A4R3KVX8-F1
#
_entry.id   AF-A0A4R3KVX8-F1
#
_cell.length_a   1.000
_cell.length_b   1.000
_cell.length_c   1.000
_cell.angle_alpha   90.00
_cell.angle_beta   90.00
_cell.angle_gamma   90.00
#
_symmetry.space_group_name_H-M   'P 1'
#
loop_
_entity.id
_entity.type
_entity.pdbx_description
1 polymer ?
#
loop_
_entity_poly.entity_id
_entity_poly.type
_entity_poly.pdbx_seq_one_letter_code
_entity_poly.pdbx_strand_id
1 'polypeptide(L)'
;MYKEIERLLSLSKKNDKNAKEKLILKLEPLIISSIKRYYYNPYMYEDLLQEGYEIVLNAIEEYNPNKGCHFLGFVKLKLKYHYLNKHKEKQTSSLNQPVKDGDMELIDLIEDEGFSPLDNIIQKEKINKLKEGIKSLTPRQREVIIAYYIEGMSIKDIGKKLGIAYRTVVNIKTNAIDVLKNIIVK
;
A
#
# COMPACT_ATOMS: atom_id res chain seq x y z
N MET A 1 31.99 -24.52 -23.81
CA MET A 1 31.05 -23.56 -23.21
C MET A 1 30.54 -24.03 -21.84
N TYR A 2 29.85 -25.17 -21.71
CA TYR A 2 29.34 -25.67 -20.41
C TYR A 2 30.43 -25.96 -19.35
N LYS A 3 31.51 -26.65 -19.72
CA LYS A 3 32.64 -26.96 -18.82
C LYS A 3 33.33 -25.72 -18.24
N GLU A 4 33.33 -24.62 -19.00
CA GLU A 4 33.93 -23.36 -18.57
C GLU A 4 33.05 -22.64 -17.55
N ILE A 5 31.73 -22.63 -17.77
CA ILE A 5 30.75 -22.06 -16.84
C ILE A 5 30.78 -22.84 -15.51
N GLU A 6 30.87 -24.17 -15.55
CA GLU A 6 31.00 -25.00 -14.35
C GLU A 6 32.30 -24.72 -13.58
N ARG A 7 33.42 -24.56 -14.30
CA ARG A 7 34.70 -24.17 -13.70
C ARG A 7 34.60 -22.80 -13.02
N LEU A 8 34.07 -21.80 -13.73
CA LEU A 8 33.89 -20.45 -13.19
C LEU A 8 32.95 -20.44 -11.99
N LEU A 9 31.86 -21.22 -12.03
CA LEU A 9 30.93 -21.39 -10.91
C LEU A 9 31.62 -21.97 -9.68
N SER A 10 32.44 -23.01 -9.85
CA SER A 10 33.19 -23.63 -8.75
C SER A 10 34.16 -22.65 -8.08
N LEU A 11 34.89 -21.86 -8.88
CA LEU A 11 35.78 -20.81 -8.36
C LEU A 11 35.01 -19.65 -7.71
N SER A 12 33.90 -19.24 -8.33
CA SER A 12 33.03 -18.17 -7.81
C SER A 12 32.45 -18.51 -6.43
N LYS A 13 32.09 -19.79 -6.21
CA LYS A 13 31.64 -20.29 -4.89
C LYS A 13 32.72 -20.24 -3.81
N LYS A 14 34.00 -20.21 -4.20
CA LYS A 14 35.13 -20.02 -3.28
C LYS A 14 35.44 -18.53 -3.06
N ASN A 15 34.53 -17.63 -3.41
CA ASN A 15 34.68 -16.18 -3.34
C ASN A 15 35.82 -15.59 -4.18
N ASP A 16 36.20 -16.27 -5.27
CA ASP A 16 37.10 -15.69 -6.28
C ASP A 16 36.37 -14.57 -7.05
N LYS A 17 36.78 -13.32 -6.81
CA LYS A 17 36.19 -12.12 -7.44
C LYS A 17 36.33 -12.12 -8.96
N ASN A 18 37.49 -12.52 -9.47
CA ASN A 18 37.76 -12.56 -10.92
C ASN A 18 36.90 -13.63 -11.59
N ALA A 19 36.66 -14.76 -10.91
CA ALA A 19 35.75 -15.79 -11.41
C ALA A 19 34.29 -15.32 -11.42
N LYS A 20 33.84 -14.63 -10.36
CA LYS A 20 32.49 -14.04 -10.28
C LYS A 20 32.27 -13.06 -11.43
N GLU A 21 33.19 -12.12 -11.63
CA GLU A 21 33.12 -11.13 -12.73
C GLU A 21 33.04 -11.80 -14.10
N LYS A 22 33.96 -12.73 -14.41
CA LYS A 22 33.96 -13.46 -15.68
C LYS A 22 32.67 -14.25 -15.92
N LEU A 23 32.10 -14.84 -14.86
CA LEU A 23 30.86 -15.58 -14.96
C LEU A 23 29.67 -14.66 -15.25
N ILE A 24 29.58 -13.53 -14.55
CA ILE A 24 28.51 -12.53 -14.74
C ILE A 24 28.54 -11.98 -16.16
N LEU A 25 29.70 -11.50 -16.64
CA LEU A 25 29.85 -10.97 -17.99
C LEU A 25 29.47 -12.01 -19.06
N LYS A 26 29.80 -13.29 -18.84
CA LYS A 26 29.41 -14.38 -19.75
C LYS A 26 27.89 -14.65 -19.73
N LEU A 27 27.20 -14.32 -18.65
CA LEU A 27 25.74 -14.47 -18.50
C LEU A 27 24.97 -13.18 -18.84
N GLU A 28 25.64 -12.06 -19.07
CA GLU A 28 25.03 -10.79 -19.44
C GLU A 28 24.07 -10.90 -20.65
N PRO A 29 24.38 -11.62 -21.74
CA PRO A 29 23.42 -11.80 -22.84
C PRO A 29 22.11 -12.48 -22.40
N LEU A 30 22.17 -13.40 -21.42
CA LEU A 30 20.98 -14.04 -20.85
C LEU A 30 20.16 -13.04 -20.04
N ILE A 31 20.80 -12.16 -19.27
CA ILE A 31 20.15 -11.07 -18.52
C ILE A 31 19.43 -10.14 -19.50
N ILE A 32 20.15 -9.60 -20.49
CA ILE A 32 19.61 -8.70 -21.51
C ILE A 32 18.42 -9.35 -22.23
N SER A 33 18.54 -10.61 -22.64
CA SER A 33 17.45 -11.33 -23.29
C SER A 33 16.23 -11.54 -22.37
N SER A 34 16.45 -11.68 -21.06
CA SER A 34 15.38 -11.83 -20.07
C SER A 34 14.65 -10.51 -19.82
N ILE A 35 15.38 -9.40 -19.71
CA ILE A 35 14.81 -8.04 -19.63
C ILE A 35 13.91 -7.79 -20.84
N LYS A 36 14.47 -7.93 -22.06
CA LYS A 36 13.73 -7.72 -23.31
C LYS A 36 12.49 -8.60 -23.44
N ARG A 37 12.52 -9.81 -22.87
CA ARG A 37 11.42 -10.78 -22.98
C ARG A 37 10.32 -10.58 -21.94
N TYR A 38 10.66 -10.19 -20.72
CA TYR A 38 9.73 -10.23 -19.59
C TYR A 38 9.34 -8.84 -19.08
N TYR A 39 10.25 -7.86 -19.12
CA TYR A 39 9.98 -6.50 -18.66
C TYR A 39 10.97 -5.51 -19.31
N TYR A 40 10.58 -4.92 -20.43
CA TYR A 40 11.40 -3.91 -21.11
C TYR A 40 10.92 -2.50 -20.73
N ASN A 41 11.78 -1.76 -20.02
CA ASN A 41 11.58 -0.36 -19.73
C ASN A 41 12.89 0.41 -20.06
N PRO A 42 12.92 1.24 -21.12
CA PRO A 42 14.11 2.00 -21.50
C PRO A 42 14.63 2.91 -20.40
N TYR A 43 13.74 3.52 -19.61
CA TYR A 43 14.11 4.46 -18.55
C TYR A 43 14.75 3.80 -17.34
N MET A 44 14.53 2.49 -17.17
CA MET A 44 15.09 1.69 -16.07
C MET A 44 16.09 0.65 -16.57
N TYR A 45 16.59 0.78 -17.80
CA TYR A 45 17.36 -0.30 -18.41
C TYR A 45 18.65 -0.62 -17.65
N GLU A 46 19.35 0.40 -17.18
CA GLU A 46 20.57 0.23 -16.36
C GLU A 46 20.25 -0.43 -15.02
N ASP A 47 19.18 -0.01 -14.34
CA ASP A 47 18.73 -0.62 -13.08
C ASP A 47 18.35 -2.08 -13.27
N LEU A 48 17.57 -2.39 -14.31
CA LEU A 48 17.16 -3.76 -14.64
C LEU A 48 18.37 -4.65 -14.94
N LEU A 49 19.41 -4.10 -15.56
CA LEU A 49 20.67 -4.80 -15.81
C LEU A 49 21.41 -5.08 -14.50
N GLN A 50 21.50 -4.10 -13.61
CA GLN A 50 22.14 -4.26 -12.29
C GLN A 50 21.41 -5.29 -11.41
N GLU A 51 20.08 -5.22 -11.34
CA GLU A 51 19.26 -6.24 -10.67
C GLU A 51 19.53 -7.64 -11.25
N GLY A 52 19.71 -7.73 -12.57
CA GLY A 52 20.07 -8.97 -13.25
C GLY A 52 21.42 -9.54 -12.79
N TYR A 53 22.42 -8.69 -12.63
CA TYR A 53 23.73 -9.08 -12.09
C TYR A 53 23.63 -9.55 -10.65
N GLU A 54 22.86 -8.85 -9.82
CA GLU A 54 22.61 -9.24 -8.44
C GLU A 54 21.96 -10.63 -8.36
N ILE A 55 20.97 -10.91 -9.22
CA ILE A 55 20.32 -12.23 -9.29
C ILE A 55 21.31 -13.33 -9.62
N VAL A 56 22.24 -13.09 -10.55
CA VAL A 56 23.29 -14.06 -10.91
C VAL A 56 24.23 -14.29 -9.74
N LEU A 57 24.65 -13.24 -9.04
CA LEU A 57 25.49 -13.33 -7.85
C LEU A 57 24.82 -14.15 -6.75
N ASN A 58 23.57 -13.84 -6.42
CA ASN A 58 22.79 -14.59 -5.43
C ASN A 58 22.58 -16.05 -5.88
N ALA A 59 22.37 -16.28 -7.18
CA ALA A 59 22.24 -17.62 -7.72
C ALA A 59 23.53 -18.46 -7.58
N ILE A 60 24.72 -17.85 -7.69
CA ILE A 60 26.00 -18.54 -7.46
C ILE A 60 26.06 -19.13 -6.06
N GLU A 61 25.61 -18.37 -5.06
CA GLU A 61 25.67 -18.75 -3.65
C GLU A 61 24.62 -19.83 -3.32
N GLU A 62 23.39 -19.66 -3.81
CA GLU A 62 22.28 -20.56 -3.49
C GLU A 62 22.25 -21.87 -4.30
N TYR A 63 22.87 -21.90 -5.47
CA TYR A 63 22.73 -23.02 -6.40
C TYR A 63 23.23 -24.34 -5.79
N ASN A 64 22.40 -25.38 -5.84
CA ASN A 64 22.78 -26.71 -5.37
C ASN A 64 22.67 -27.73 -6.52
N PRO A 65 23.78 -28.32 -6.98
CA PRO A 65 23.77 -29.29 -8.09
C PRO A 65 22.99 -30.58 -7.76
N ASN A 66 22.84 -30.93 -6.48
CA ASN A 66 22.13 -32.14 -6.06
C ASN A 66 20.60 -32.04 -6.23
N LYS A 67 20.07 -30.86 -6.57
CA LYS A 67 18.63 -30.64 -6.82
C LYS A 67 18.19 -30.95 -8.26
N GLY A 68 19.08 -31.50 -9.11
CA GLY A 68 18.71 -32.01 -10.43
C GLY A 68 18.46 -30.96 -11.52
N CYS A 69 18.86 -29.71 -11.32
CA CYS A 69 18.75 -28.64 -12.32
C CYS A 69 20.12 -28.07 -12.64
N HIS A 70 20.43 -27.84 -13.92
CA HIS A 70 21.66 -27.16 -14.33
C HIS A 70 21.64 -25.67 -13.95
N PHE A 71 22.80 -25.13 -13.59
CA PHE A 71 22.96 -23.73 -13.15
C PHE A 71 22.32 -22.70 -14.10
N LEU A 72 22.53 -22.85 -15.41
CA LEU A 72 21.93 -21.94 -16.41
C LEU A 72 20.40 -21.98 -16.39
N GLY A 73 19.80 -23.15 -16.21
CA GLY A 73 18.36 -23.30 -16.07
C GLY A 73 17.84 -22.62 -14.80
N PHE A 74 18.57 -22.78 -13.70
CA PHE A 74 18.26 -22.13 -12.43
C PHE A 74 18.31 -20.60 -12.52
N VAL A 75 19.39 -20.04 -13.09
CA VAL A 75 19.54 -18.60 -13.31
C VAL A 75 18.44 -18.07 -14.23
N LYS A 76 18.18 -18.75 -15.35
CA LYS A 76 17.11 -18.36 -16.30
C LYS A 76 15.73 -18.31 -15.62
N LEU A 77 15.45 -19.24 -14.72
CA LEU A 77 14.19 -19.28 -13.99
C LEU A 77 14.07 -18.12 -12.99
N LYS A 78 15.15 -17.81 -12.25
CA LYS A 78 15.21 -16.66 -11.34
C LYS A 78 15.01 -15.34 -12.09
N LEU A 79 15.77 -15.11 -13.16
CA LEU A 79 15.65 -13.91 -14.00
C LEU A 79 14.22 -13.76 -14.56
N LYS A 80 13.63 -14.84 -15.07
CA LYS A 80 12.24 -14.84 -15.57
C LYS A 80 11.27 -14.34 -14.51
N TYR A 81 11.28 -14.93 -13.31
CA TYR A 81 10.28 -14.59 -12.30
C TYR A 81 10.52 -13.22 -11.68
N HIS A 82 11.78 -12.81 -11.51
CA HIS A 82 12.12 -11.46 -11.08
C HIS A 82 11.51 -10.41 -12.00
N TYR A 83 11.86 -10.44 -13.30
CA TYR A 83 11.37 -9.46 -14.26
C TYR A 83 9.86 -9.57 -14.49
N LEU A 84 9.27 -10.77 -14.45
CA LEU A 84 7.82 -10.91 -14.58
C LEU A 84 7.07 -10.27 -13.40
N ASN A 85 7.63 -10.33 -12.19
CA ASN A 85 7.01 -9.74 -11.01
C ASN A 85 7.09 -8.20 -10.99
N LYS A 86 7.98 -7.57 -11.78
CA LYS A 86 8.03 -6.11 -11.93
C LYS A 86 6.71 -5.51 -12.41
N HIS A 87 5.92 -6.23 -13.20
CA HIS A 87 4.58 -5.79 -13.61
C HIS A 87 3.57 -5.63 -12.45
N LYS A 88 3.87 -6.19 -11.27
CA LYS A 88 3.03 -6.04 -10.08
C LYS A 88 3.38 -4.79 -9.28
N GLU A 89 4.52 -4.16 -9.55
CA GLU A 89 4.92 -2.93 -8.89
C GLU A 89 4.00 -1.80 -9.38
N LYS A 90 3.51 -0.97 -8.44
CA LYS A 90 2.69 0.19 -8.81
C LYS A 90 3.57 1.17 -9.55
N GLN A 91 3.28 1.38 -10.83
CA GLN A 91 3.89 2.47 -11.57
C GLN A 91 3.25 3.78 -11.13
N THR A 92 4.06 4.68 -10.57
CA THR A 92 3.64 6.05 -10.30
C THR A 92 3.91 6.89 -11.56
N SER A 93 3.02 7.84 -11.82
CA SER A 93 3.25 8.87 -12.83
C SER A 93 3.70 10.15 -12.14
N SER A 94 4.58 10.91 -12.80
CA SER A 94 4.97 12.23 -12.30
C SER A 94 3.78 13.18 -12.42
N LEU A 95 3.50 13.93 -11.36
CA LEU A 95 2.46 14.97 -11.40
C LEU A 95 2.83 16.11 -12.36
N ASN A 96 4.11 16.34 -12.60
CA ASN A 96 4.61 17.35 -13.54
C ASN A 96 4.72 16.83 -14.98
N GLN A 97 4.10 15.68 -15.28
CA GLN A 97 4.09 15.15 -16.63
C GLN A 97 3.16 16.02 -17.50
N PRO A 98 3.62 16.56 -18.64
CA PRO A 98 2.79 17.39 -19.51
C PRO A 98 1.69 16.55 -20.18
N VAL A 99 0.50 17.13 -20.28
CA VAL A 99 -0.64 16.61 -21.03
C VAL A 99 -0.46 16.94 -22.52
N LYS A 100 -1.18 16.23 -23.41
CA LYS A 100 -0.96 16.18 -24.88
C LYS A 100 -0.81 17.52 -25.63
N ASP A 101 -1.16 18.66 -25.03
CA ASP A 101 -1.07 20.01 -25.64
C ASP A 101 -0.16 20.99 -24.86
N GLY A 102 0.75 20.50 -24.02
CA GLY A 102 1.94 21.21 -23.57
C GLY A 102 1.78 22.28 -22.49
N ASP A 103 0.58 22.81 -22.29
CA ASP A 103 0.33 23.92 -21.34
C ASP A 103 -0.23 23.48 -19.97
N MET A 104 -0.58 22.20 -19.81
CA MET A 104 -1.11 21.65 -18.55
C MET A 104 -0.30 20.42 -18.12
N GLU A 105 -0.10 20.29 -16.81
CA GLU A 105 0.50 19.14 -16.16
C GLU A 105 -0.58 18.20 -15.60
N LEU A 106 -0.22 16.96 -15.25
CA LEU A 106 -1.16 16.04 -14.60
C LEU A 106 -1.70 16.59 -13.27
N ILE A 107 -0.91 17.39 -12.54
CA ILE A 107 -1.34 18.00 -11.27
C ILE A 107 -2.52 18.95 -11.45
N ASP A 108 -2.60 19.65 -12.59
CA ASP A 108 -3.64 20.63 -12.88
C ASP A 108 -5.01 19.97 -13.13
N LEU A 109 -5.03 18.66 -13.41
CA LEU A 109 -6.24 17.88 -13.65
C LEU A 109 -6.79 17.18 -12.40
N ILE A 110 -6.06 17.21 -11.28
CA ILE A 110 -6.49 16.56 -10.05
C ILE A 110 -7.37 17.52 -9.26
N GLU A 111 -8.64 17.17 -9.11
CA GLU A 111 -9.59 17.90 -8.26
C GLU A 111 -9.24 17.78 -6.77
N ASP A 112 -9.44 18.86 -6.02
CA ASP A 112 -9.37 18.82 -4.56
C ASP A 112 -10.60 18.10 -4.00
N GLU A 113 -10.39 17.05 -3.20
CA GLU A 113 -11.45 16.31 -2.50
C GLU A 113 -11.94 17.04 -1.23
N GLY A 114 -11.40 18.24 -0.95
CA GLY A 114 -11.80 19.09 0.16
C GLY A 114 -13.24 19.58 0.11
N PHE A 115 -13.76 20.01 1.27
CA PHE A 115 -15.08 20.61 1.34
C PHE A 115 -15.10 21.95 0.61
N SER A 116 -16.03 22.11 -0.33
CA SER A 116 -16.28 23.40 -0.97
C SER A 116 -16.73 24.45 0.08
N PRO A 117 -16.66 25.76 -0.23
CA PRO A 117 -17.21 26.80 0.64
C PRO A 117 -18.68 26.56 1.01
N LEU A 118 -19.48 26.03 0.08
CA LEU A 118 -20.87 25.66 0.33
C LEU A 118 -20.99 24.48 1.30
N ASP A 119 -20.17 23.45 1.13
CA ASP A 119 -20.16 22.30 2.04
C ASP A 119 -19.77 22.70 3.46
N ASN A 120 -18.81 23.61 3.60
CA ASN A 120 -18.43 24.17 4.89
C ASN A 120 -19.59 24.90 5.57
N ILE A 121 -20.38 25.66 4.81
CA ILE A 121 -21.60 26.32 5.33
C ILE A 121 -22.64 25.29 5.75
N ILE A 122 -22.90 24.28 4.92
CA ILE A 122 -23.85 23.19 5.21
C ILE A 122 -23.43 22.43 6.47
N GLN A 123 -22.14 22.12 6.62
CA GLN A 123 -21.61 21.44 7.81
C GLN A 123 -21.76 22.32 9.06
N LYS A 124 -21.47 23.61 8.96
CA LYS A 124 -21.67 24.56 10.05
C LYS A 124 -23.14 24.63 10.48
N GLU A 125 -24.08 24.64 9.52
CA GLU A 125 -25.51 24.60 9.80
C GLU A 125 -25.93 23.29 10.48
N LYS A 126 -25.46 22.14 9.97
CA LYS A 126 -25.69 20.81 10.59
C LYS A 126 -25.19 20.76 12.04
N ILE A 127 -24.00 21.30 12.30
CA ILE A 127 -23.44 21.37 13.66
C ILE A 127 -24.30 22.27 14.56
N ASN A 128 -24.80 23.39 14.05
CA ASN A 128 -25.67 24.27 14.82
C ASN A 128 -27.01 23.59 15.16
N LYS A 129 -27.65 22.92 14.19
CA LYS A 129 -28.88 22.12 14.43
C LYS A 129 -28.64 21.01 15.46
N LEU A 130 -27.51 20.30 15.37
CA LEU A 130 -27.14 19.29 16.36
C LEU A 130 -26.95 19.88 17.75
N LYS A 131 -26.28 21.04 17.86
CA LYS A 131 -26.11 21.76 19.14
C LYS A 131 -27.46 22.13 19.75
N GLU A 132 -28.42 22.58 18.95
CA GLU A 132 -29.78 22.87 19.40
C GLU A 132 -30.51 21.61 19.85
N GLY A 133 -30.43 20.51 19.09
CA GLY A 133 -31.00 19.23 19.48
C GLY A 133 -30.40 18.67 20.77
N ILE A 134 -29.09 18.82 21.01
CA ILE A 134 -28.45 18.42 22.26
C ILE A 134 -28.95 19.29 23.43
N LYS A 135 -29.24 20.57 23.19
CA LYS A 135 -29.79 21.47 24.22
C LYS A 135 -31.20 21.07 24.65
N SER A 136 -32.03 20.51 23.77
CA SER A 136 -33.39 20.07 24.11
C SER A 136 -33.46 18.71 24.82
N LEU A 137 -32.37 17.93 24.83
CA LEU A 137 -32.30 16.70 25.61
C LEU A 137 -32.38 16.98 27.11
N THR A 138 -33.05 16.09 27.84
CA THR A 138 -33.00 16.10 29.31
C THR A 138 -31.57 15.88 29.81
N PRO A 139 -31.20 16.35 31.03
CA PRO A 139 -29.85 16.19 31.56
C PRO A 139 -29.35 14.73 31.51
N ARG A 140 -30.21 13.76 31.88
CA ARG A 140 -29.89 12.34 31.80
C ARG A 140 -29.69 11.82 30.38
N GLN A 141 -30.52 12.25 29.43
CA GLN A 141 -30.34 11.87 28.02
C GLN A 141 -29.03 12.40 27.46
N ARG A 142 -28.73 13.69 27.74
CA ARG A 142 -27.49 14.33 27.30
C ARG A 142 -26.26 13.62 27.86
N GLU A 143 -26.27 13.31 29.16
CA GLU A 143 -25.18 12.61 29.83
C GLU A 143 -24.90 11.23 29.20
N VAL A 144 -25.95 10.44 28.92
CA VAL A 144 -25.81 9.13 28.26
C VAL A 144 -25.30 9.26 26.82
N ILE A 145 -25.77 10.26 26.06
CA ILE A 145 -25.33 10.49 24.67
C ILE A 145 -23.86 10.92 24.61
N ILE A 146 -23.43 11.84 25.48
CA ILE A 146 -22.02 12.28 25.57
C ILE A 146 -21.13 11.10 25.98
N ALA A 147 -21.50 10.35 27.02
CA ALA A 147 -20.73 9.22 27.48
C ALA A 147 -20.56 8.14 26.40
N TYR A 148 -21.57 7.92 25.55
CA TYR A 148 -21.50 6.92 24.49
C TYR A 148 -20.76 7.40 23.24
N TYR A 149 -21.10 8.58 22.69
CA TYR A 149 -20.59 9.03 21.39
C TYR A 149 -19.32 9.89 21.47
N ILE A 150 -19.09 10.58 22.60
CA ILE A 150 -17.92 11.45 22.78
C ILE A 150 -16.87 10.77 23.65
N GLU A 151 -17.27 10.18 24.77
CA GLU A 151 -16.34 9.47 25.67
C GLU A 151 -16.08 8.01 25.25
N GLY A 152 -16.84 7.47 24.29
CA GLY A 152 -16.65 6.11 23.77
C GLY A 152 -16.96 4.98 24.76
N MET A 153 -17.72 5.26 25.83
CA MET A 153 -18.02 4.27 26.86
C MET A 153 -19.01 3.21 26.39
N SER A 154 -18.84 1.96 26.85
CA SER A 154 -19.82 0.90 26.61
C SER A 154 -21.11 1.13 27.41
N ILE A 155 -22.25 0.66 26.90
CA ILE A 155 -23.55 0.76 27.61
C ILE A 155 -23.48 0.14 29.02
N LYS A 156 -22.69 -0.93 29.18
CA LYS A 156 -22.48 -1.59 30.47
C LYS A 156 -21.71 -0.68 31.44
N ASP A 157 -20.68 0.00 30.97
CA ASP A 157 -19.86 0.89 31.79
C ASP A 157 -20.59 2.19 32.14
N ILE A 158 -21.41 2.70 31.22
CA ILE A 158 -22.33 3.82 31.48
C ILE A 158 -23.33 3.43 32.58
N GLY A 159 -23.89 2.22 32.52
CA GLY A 159 -24.82 1.72 33.55
C GLY A 159 -24.17 1.66 34.93
N LYS A 160 -22.93 1.17 35.00
CA LYS A 160 -22.14 1.17 36.25
C LYS A 160 -21.84 2.58 36.75
N LYS A 161 -21.38 3.48 35.87
CA LYS A 161 -21.05 4.89 36.20
C LYS A 161 -22.25 5.65 36.75
N LEU A 162 -23.43 5.44 36.16
CA LEU A 162 -24.66 6.14 36.52
C LEU A 162 -25.51 5.40 37.58
N GLY A 163 -25.08 4.22 38.05
CA GLY A 163 -25.82 3.41 39.02
C GLY A 163 -27.18 2.94 38.51
N ILE A 164 -27.33 2.71 37.21
CA ILE A 164 -28.60 2.30 36.57
C ILE A 164 -28.45 0.99 35.80
N ALA A 165 -29.57 0.27 35.65
CA ALA A 165 -29.61 -0.98 34.92
C ALA A 165 -29.25 -0.78 33.43
N TYR A 166 -28.61 -1.80 32.84
CA TYR A 166 -28.23 -1.82 31.42
C TYR A 166 -29.40 -1.42 30.50
N ARG A 167 -30.59 -2.00 30.74
CA ARG A 167 -31.79 -1.72 29.93
C ARG A 167 -32.22 -0.26 30.00
N THR A 168 -32.04 0.40 31.15
CA THR A 168 -32.35 1.82 31.33
C THR A 168 -31.44 2.69 30.49
N VAL A 169 -30.14 2.40 30.43
CA VAL A 169 -29.18 3.12 29.57
C VAL A 169 -29.57 2.99 28.10
N VAL A 170 -29.93 1.78 27.66
CA VAL A 170 -30.40 1.52 26.28
C VAL A 170 -31.63 2.37 25.96
N ASN A 171 -32.62 2.39 26.85
CA ASN A 171 -33.86 3.14 26.65
C ASN A 171 -33.58 4.67 26.62
N ILE A 172 -32.75 5.18 27.53
CA ILE A 172 -32.38 6.60 27.55
C ILE A 172 -31.68 7.00 26.25
N LYS A 173 -30.70 6.21 25.78
CA LYS A 173 -30.00 6.45 24.52
C LYS A 173 -30.97 6.46 23.33
N THR A 174 -31.85 5.47 23.26
CA THR A 174 -32.82 5.32 22.16
C THR A 174 -33.75 6.52 22.10
N ASN A 175 -34.38 6.86 23.24
CA ASN A 175 -35.27 8.02 23.33
C ASN A 175 -34.54 9.34 23.02
N ALA A 176 -33.28 9.49 23.44
CA ALA A 176 -32.48 10.66 23.12
C ALA A 176 -32.23 10.78 21.60
N ILE A 177 -31.93 9.66 20.92
CA ILE A 177 -31.76 9.64 19.46
C ILE A 177 -33.07 10.02 18.76
N ASP A 178 -34.22 9.54 19.24
CA ASP A 178 -35.52 9.88 18.63
C ASP A 178 -35.86 11.37 18.78
N VAL A 179 -35.54 11.98 19.92
CA VAL A 179 -35.66 13.43 20.11
C VAL A 179 -34.74 14.18 19.13
N LEU A 180 -33.48 13.75 18.99
CA LEU A 180 -32.54 14.38 18.05
C LEU A 180 -33.01 14.26 16.60
N LYS A 181 -33.54 13.11 16.18
CA LYS A 181 -34.10 12.91 14.84
C LYS A 181 -35.24 13.87 14.54
N ASN A 182 -36.16 14.05 15.48
CA ASN A 182 -37.31 14.93 15.31
C ASN A 182 -36.94 16.42 15.15
N ILE A 183 -35.76 16.82 15.61
CA ILE A 183 -35.29 18.21 15.57
C ILE A 183 -34.38 18.46 14.36
N ILE A 184 -33.55 17.48 14.01
CA ILE A 184 -32.51 17.63 12.98
C ILE A 184 -33.04 17.28 11.59
N VAL A 185 -34.03 16.40 11.47
CA VAL A 185 -34.54 15.84 10.19
C VAL A 185 -35.89 16.43 9.78
N LYS A 186 -36.44 17.38 10.55
CA LYS A 186 -37.58 18.20 10.11
C LYS A 186 -37.12 19.31 9.16
#